data_AF-A0A4Y7NI36-F1
#
_entry.id   AF-A0A4Y7NI36-F1
#
_cell.length_a   1.000
_cell.length_b   1.000
_cell.length_c   1.000
_cell.angle_alpha   90.00
_cell.angle_beta   90.00
_cell.angle_gamma   90.00
#
_symmetry.space_group_name_H-M   'P 1'
#
loop_
_entity.id
_entity.type
_entity.pdbx_description
1 polymer ?
#
loop_
_entity_poly.entity_id
_entity_poly.type
_entity_poly.pdbx_seq_one_letter_code
_entity_poly.pdbx_strand_id
1 'polypeptide(L)'
;MDSDPELSFSVWGSLGKARSQMSQFCDLCSEFSRFIAPAYHHDRCERSVQMRLYSMHKREFGLVFLAFFACFGLGVFVGLAGPPITSTTQLSISQLSNHPNASDMATGPYHLVTPLLTSYHQQFWLIAQIVTENKDDESFEKKFHVSIAMDGILEDDQVSKIVSSDHTHNRTRDLQCERQNCSEILILHMGYFDFAHYALTIRFYGLESIHTRYIIKDVNFFFRSYNPSFTRLEIWFRFVFLLCTFIATCWFFFCMKRYSVVHWSLEQKWMSVLMPLLILYNDPLFPLSFLIDSWFPAAIDAVFQVSFLCALLLFWLCVYHGLRQNDRRFIVFYLPKVLLVGSIWLSMITIAVWQEIEEVNDPTFSYKFDTDHFYGFKVFLIVSCPIYLAYLFLLVVKAYSELRAMPFFDMRLKFLTLLVLFVLGTSISVTFFRFGVGVLQDNFIAQLSTNYRNSSEFLALYGLLNFYIYTMAYVYSPTNNAVLEHSVMKDNPAFSMVNDSDEDVVYGSDDDGRKPLTINLTSKDDDSD
;
A
#
# COMPACT_ATOMS: atom_id res chain seq x y z
N MET A 1 -27.25 -48.96 18.42
CA MET A 1 -26.17 -48.17 17.82
C MET A 1 -26.87 -46.97 17.22
N ASP A 2 -27.26 -46.07 18.11
CA ASP A 2 -27.90 -44.79 17.81
C ASP A 2 -26.79 -43.76 17.62
N SER A 3 -26.93 -42.93 16.58
CA SER A 3 -25.99 -41.88 16.20
C SER A 3 -26.65 -40.51 16.43
N ASP A 4 -26.03 -39.73 17.31
CA ASP A 4 -26.47 -38.43 17.81
C ASP A 4 -26.57 -37.31 16.74
N PRO A 5 -27.61 -36.47 16.78
CA PRO A 5 -27.73 -35.26 15.97
C PRO A 5 -27.67 -34.00 16.87
N GLU A 6 -26.52 -33.65 17.45
CA GLU A 6 -26.38 -32.42 18.27
C GLU A 6 -25.40 -31.37 17.72
N LEU A 7 -24.74 -31.58 16.58
CA LEU A 7 -23.68 -30.66 16.11
C LEU A 7 -24.11 -29.59 15.08
N SER A 8 -25.40 -29.44 14.74
CA SER A 8 -25.85 -28.48 13.71
C SER A 8 -26.59 -27.24 14.22
N PHE A 9 -26.85 -27.12 15.53
CA PHE A 9 -27.75 -26.07 16.06
C PHE A 9 -27.04 -24.82 16.62
N SER A 10 -25.71 -24.81 16.76
CA SER A 10 -24.97 -23.69 17.39
C SER A 10 -24.60 -22.55 16.42
N VAL A 11 -24.52 -22.81 15.12
CA VAL A 11 -24.11 -21.80 14.11
C VAL A 11 -25.25 -20.83 13.77
N TRP A 12 -26.51 -21.27 13.86
CA TRP A 12 -27.66 -20.43 13.49
C TRP A 12 -28.05 -19.42 14.58
N GLY A 13 -27.81 -19.76 15.86
CA GLY A 13 -28.08 -18.87 17.00
C GLY A 13 -27.14 -17.65 17.08
N SER A 14 -25.89 -17.78 16.62
CA SER A 14 -24.92 -16.68 16.59
C SER A 14 -25.25 -15.64 15.51
N LEU A 15 -25.69 -16.11 14.33
CA LEU A 15 -26.12 -15.28 13.20
C LEU A 15 -27.41 -14.50 13.52
N GLY A 16 -28.33 -15.11 14.27
CA GLY A 16 -29.54 -14.44 14.76
C GLY A 16 -29.26 -13.30 15.75
N LYS A 17 -28.29 -13.49 16.66
CA LYS A 17 -27.88 -12.45 17.61
C LYS A 17 -27.19 -11.26 16.92
N ALA A 18 -26.29 -11.53 15.97
CA ALA A 18 -25.65 -10.49 15.16
C ALA A 18 -26.66 -9.67 14.34
N ARG A 19 -27.66 -10.35 13.75
CA ARG A 19 -28.75 -9.69 13.01
C ARG A 19 -29.64 -8.83 13.90
N SER A 20 -29.93 -9.27 15.13
CA SER A 20 -30.72 -8.47 16.08
C SER A 20 -29.97 -7.26 16.63
N GLN A 21 -28.65 -7.38 16.88
CA GLN A 21 -27.83 -6.24 17.31
C GLN A 21 -27.65 -5.22 16.19
N MET A 22 -27.57 -5.69 14.94
CA MET A 22 -27.51 -4.81 13.77
C MET A 22 -28.85 -4.10 13.51
N SER A 23 -29.99 -4.76 13.77
CA SER A 23 -31.30 -4.09 13.69
C SER A 23 -31.46 -3.05 14.81
N GLN A 24 -31.05 -3.37 16.04
CA GLN A 24 -31.09 -2.43 17.17
C GLN A 24 -30.18 -1.21 16.93
N PHE A 25 -28.99 -1.39 16.34
CA PHE A 25 -28.14 -0.28 15.91
C PHE A 25 -28.76 0.53 14.78
N CYS A 26 -29.43 -0.11 13.82
CA CYS A 26 -30.17 0.56 12.76
C CYS A 26 -31.35 1.39 13.30
N ASP A 27 -32.05 0.90 14.31
CA ASP A 27 -33.18 1.58 14.96
C ASP A 27 -32.71 2.78 15.81
N LEU A 28 -31.59 2.63 16.52
CA LEU A 28 -30.98 3.74 17.28
C LEU A 28 -30.43 4.84 16.35
N CYS A 29 -29.90 4.45 15.18
CA CYS A 29 -29.49 5.40 14.13
C CYS A 29 -30.70 6.02 13.39
N SER A 30 -31.84 5.32 13.34
CA SER A 30 -33.11 5.80 12.78
C SER A 30 -33.74 6.87 13.67
N GLU A 31 -33.77 6.68 15.00
CA GLU A 31 -34.31 7.70 15.91
C GLU A 31 -33.43 8.96 15.97
N PHE A 32 -32.10 8.82 15.89
CA PHE A 32 -31.18 9.96 15.78
C PHE A 32 -31.33 10.72 14.45
N SER A 33 -31.78 10.05 13.38
CA SER A 33 -31.96 10.65 12.04
C SER A 33 -33.11 11.67 11.98
N ARG A 34 -34.09 11.55 12.89
CA ARG A 34 -35.28 12.41 12.91
C ARG A 34 -35.02 13.82 13.45
N PHE A 35 -33.86 14.04 14.09
CA PHE A 35 -33.56 15.29 14.80
C PHE A 35 -32.46 16.16 14.17
N ILE A 36 -31.79 15.76 13.08
CA ILE A 36 -30.53 16.42 12.68
C ILE A 36 -30.45 17.02 11.27
N ALA A 37 -31.40 16.87 10.33
CA ALA A 37 -31.24 17.55 9.03
C ALA A 37 -32.54 18.00 8.35
N PRO A 38 -32.74 19.32 8.10
CA PRO A 38 -33.56 19.77 6.99
C PRO A 38 -32.81 19.50 5.67
N ALA A 39 -33.51 18.99 4.67
CA ALA A 39 -32.95 18.70 3.35
C ALA A 39 -32.54 19.99 2.63
N TYR A 40 -31.23 20.21 2.49
CA TYR A 40 -30.67 21.31 1.69
C TYR A 40 -30.49 20.82 0.25
N HIS A 41 -31.19 21.42 -0.72
CA HIS A 41 -31.10 21.05 -2.14
C HIS A 41 -29.71 21.36 -2.73
N HIS A 42 -29.14 20.41 -3.47
CA HIS A 42 -27.83 20.53 -4.13
C HIS A 42 -27.99 20.72 -5.67
N ASP A 43 -28.22 21.94 -6.14
CA ASP A 43 -28.41 22.29 -7.58
C ASP A 43 -27.23 21.93 -8.52
N ARG A 44 -26.05 21.58 -7.99
CA ARG A 44 -24.84 21.42 -8.81
C ARG A 44 -24.65 20.02 -9.38
N CYS A 45 -25.22 18.98 -8.77
CA CYS A 45 -25.06 17.60 -9.26
C CYS A 45 -25.76 17.38 -10.61
N GLU A 46 -26.84 18.11 -10.83
CA GLU A 46 -27.60 18.16 -12.08
C GLU A 46 -26.78 18.68 -13.27
N ARG A 47 -25.77 19.54 -13.05
CA ARG A 47 -24.93 20.08 -14.15
C ARG A 47 -23.66 19.30 -14.44
N SER A 48 -23.37 18.23 -13.68
CA SER A 48 -22.17 17.41 -13.87
C SER A 48 -22.46 16.17 -14.71
N VAL A 49 -21.47 15.70 -15.48
CA VAL A 49 -21.64 14.52 -16.34
C VAL A 49 -22.05 13.31 -15.51
N GLN A 50 -23.18 12.68 -15.87
CA GLN A 50 -23.66 11.48 -15.19
C GLN A 50 -22.65 10.33 -15.32
N MET A 51 -22.33 9.71 -14.19
CA MET A 51 -21.43 8.55 -14.11
C MET A 51 -22.21 7.26 -14.34
N ARG A 52 -21.52 6.24 -14.83
CA ARG A 52 -22.05 4.89 -14.98
C ARG A 52 -22.65 4.31 -13.70
N LEU A 53 -22.16 4.75 -12.55
CA LEU A 53 -22.71 4.38 -11.24
C LEU A 53 -24.23 4.64 -11.10
N TYR A 54 -24.82 5.66 -11.76
CA TYR A 54 -26.26 5.95 -11.64
C TYR A 54 -27.14 5.04 -12.50
N SER A 55 -26.63 4.65 -13.68
CA SER A 55 -27.40 3.81 -14.59
C SER A 55 -27.24 2.32 -14.32
N MET A 56 -26.33 1.93 -13.41
CA MET A 56 -26.03 0.53 -13.15
C MET A 56 -27.14 -0.15 -12.35
N HIS A 57 -27.68 -1.23 -12.89
CA HIS A 57 -28.60 -2.10 -12.16
C HIS A 57 -27.90 -2.85 -11.01
N LYS A 58 -28.69 -3.29 -10.00
CA LYS A 58 -28.24 -4.10 -8.85
C LYS A 58 -27.34 -5.29 -9.27
N ARG A 59 -27.65 -5.93 -10.40
CA ARG A 59 -26.88 -7.07 -10.95
C ARG A 59 -25.51 -6.67 -11.49
N GLU A 60 -25.44 -5.57 -12.24
CA GLU A 60 -24.18 -5.05 -12.78
C GLU A 60 -23.26 -4.59 -11.63
N PHE A 61 -23.84 -3.94 -10.61
CA PHE A 61 -23.13 -3.55 -9.42
C PHE A 61 -22.51 -4.75 -8.69
N GLY A 62 -23.28 -5.82 -8.46
CA GLY A 62 -22.77 -7.06 -7.87
C GLY A 62 -21.69 -7.73 -8.72
N LEU A 63 -21.82 -7.69 -10.05
CA LEU A 63 -20.84 -8.26 -10.97
C LEU A 63 -19.49 -7.52 -10.92
N VAL A 64 -19.50 -6.19 -10.80
CA VAL A 64 -18.27 -5.39 -10.66
C VAL A 64 -17.50 -5.78 -9.39
N PHE A 65 -18.19 -5.96 -8.26
CA PHE A 65 -17.54 -6.44 -7.03
C PHE A 65 -17.04 -7.86 -7.14
N LEU A 66 -17.84 -8.77 -7.71
CA LEU A 66 -17.43 -10.15 -7.94
C LEU A 66 -16.16 -10.21 -8.81
N ALA A 67 -16.12 -9.41 -9.88
CA ALA A 67 -14.95 -9.31 -10.76
C ALA A 67 -13.73 -8.76 -10.01
N PHE A 68 -13.90 -7.70 -9.20
CA PHE A 68 -12.83 -7.16 -8.37
C PHE A 68 -12.26 -8.20 -7.40
N PHE A 69 -13.11 -8.90 -6.64
CA PHE A 69 -12.66 -9.94 -5.71
C PHE A 69 -12.08 -11.16 -6.41
N ALA A 70 -12.60 -11.54 -7.59
CA ALA A 70 -12.05 -12.62 -8.39
C ALA A 70 -10.66 -12.28 -8.94
N CYS A 71 -10.47 -11.08 -9.49
CA CYS A 71 -9.17 -10.60 -9.97
C CYS A 71 -8.15 -10.48 -8.83
N PHE A 72 -8.57 -9.92 -7.68
CA PHE A 72 -7.72 -9.84 -6.49
C PHE A 72 -7.36 -11.24 -5.96
N GLY A 73 -8.33 -12.13 -5.83
CA GLY A 73 -8.11 -13.52 -5.38
C GLY A 73 -7.19 -14.31 -6.31
N LEU A 74 -7.33 -14.13 -7.63
CA LEU A 74 -6.42 -14.71 -8.62
C LEU A 74 -4.99 -14.18 -8.42
N GLY A 75 -4.83 -12.87 -8.20
CA GLY A 75 -3.53 -12.27 -7.90
C GLY A 75 -2.90 -12.89 -6.65
N VAL A 76 -3.65 -13.01 -5.56
CA VAL A 76 -3.14 -13.65 -4.32
C VAL A 76 -2.75 -15.11 -4.57
N PHE A 77 -3.58 -15.89 -5.28
CA PHE A 77 -3.30 -17.30 -5.57
C PHE A 77 -2.03 -17.48 -6.39
N VAL A 78 -1.85 -16.66 -7.43
CA VAL A 78 -0.64 -16.69 -8.25
C VAL A 78 0.59 -16.29 -7.43
N GLY A 79 0.46 -15.32 -6.52
CA GLY A 79 1.55 -14.92 -5.63
C GLY A 79 1.92 -16.01 -4.63
N LEU A 80 0.96 -16.79 -4.13
CA LEU A 80 1.20 -17.96 -3.26
C LEU A 80 1.91 -19.11 -4.00
N ALA A 81 1.60 -19.30 -5.28
CA ALA A 81 2.28 -20.27 -6.14
C ALA A 81 3.64 -19.77 -6.65
N GLY A 82 3.99 -18.50 -6.40
CA GLY A 82 5.24 -17.90 -6.84
C GLY A 82 6.46 -18.37 -6.03
N PRO A 83 7.68 -18.19 -6.59
CA PRO A 83 8.92 -18.51 -5.88
C PRO A 83 9.12 -17.59 -4.66
N PRO A 84 9.94 -18.00 -3.67
CA PRO A 84 10.30 -17.14 -2.56
C PRO A 84 11.08 -15.92 -3.05
N ILE A 85 10.86 -14.77 -2.42
CA ILE A 85 11.47 -13.48 -2.80
C ILE A 85 12.97 -13.52 -2.62
N THR A 86 13.45 -13.97 -1.46
CA THR A 86 14.87 -14.05 -1.16
C THR A 86 15.37 -15.48 -1.16
N SER A 87 16.52 -15.71 -1.77
CA SER A 87 17.32 -16.93 -1.60
C SER A 87 18.37 -16.69 -0.52
N THR A 88 18.73 -17.73 0.24
CA THR A 88 19.76 -17.62 1.28
C THR A 88 20.66 -18.84 1.22
N THR A 89 21.97 -18.62 1.09
CA THR A 89 22.98 -19.66 1.21
C THR A 89 23.78 -19.45 2.49
N GLN A 90 23.93 -20.50 3.28
CA GLN A 90 24.67 -20.49 4.53
C GLN A 90 26.08 -21.04 4.30
N LEU A 91 27.07 -20.38 4.89
CA LEU A 91 28.46 -20.82 4.94
C LEU A 91 28.96 -20.73 6.38
N SER A 92 29.33 -21.86 6.96
CA SER A 92 29.96 -21.92 8.28
C SER A 92 31.48 -21.86 8.14
N ILE A 93 32.15 -21.09 8.98
CA ILE A 93 33.62 -20.92 8.90
C ILE A 93 34.36 -22.24 9.14
N SER A 94 33.81 -23.12 9.97
CA SER A 94 34.32 -24.49 10.15
C SER A 94 34.45 -25.31 8.85
N GLN A 95 33.73 -24.93 7.78
CA GLN A 95 33.79 -25.61 6.48
C GLN A 95 34.84 -25.02 5.53
N LEU A 96 35.47 -23.89 5.90
CA LEU A 96 36.48 -23.23 5.08
C LEU A 96 37.87 -23.84 5.30
N SER A 97 38.60 -24.11 4.21
CA SER A 97 39.95 -24.69 4.26
C SER A 97 40.96 -23.81 5.01
N ASN A 98 40.77 -22.49 4.97
CA ASN A 98 41.57 -21.48 5.68
C ASN A 98 40.80 -20.88 6.87
N HIS A 99 40.25 -21.73 7.73
CA HIS A 99 39.58 -21.24 8.94
C HIS A 99 40.60 -20.60 9.91
N PRO A 100 40.29 -19.46 10.55
CA PRO A 100 41.14 -18.88 11.57
C PRO A 100 41.29 -19.84 12.76
N ASN A 101 42.45 -19.80 13.42
CA ASN A 101 42.69 -20.57 14.63
C ASN A 101 41.66 -20.21 15.72
N ALA A 102 41.46 -21.10 16.70
CA ALA A 102 40.49 -20.87 17.78
C ALA A 102 40.68 -19.51 18.49
N SER A 103 41.92 -19.05 18.66
CA SER A 103 42.25 -17.73 19.22
C SER A 103 41.80 -16.55 18.37
N ASP A 104 41.84 -16.71 17.05
CA ASP A 104 41.61 -15.66 16.06
C ASP A 104 40.14 -15.63 15.63
N MET A 105 39.33 -16.56 16.14
CA MET A 105 37.90 -16.67 15.89
C MET A 105 37.09 -15.53 16.52
N ALA A 106 37.71 -14.69 17.34
CA ALA A 106 37.12 -13.46 17.87
C ALA A 106 37.37 -12.24 16.97
N THR A 107 38.46 -12.24 16.19
CA THR A 107 38.95 -11.07 15.46
C THR A 107 38.92 -11.21 13.94
N GLY A 108 38.94 -12.44 13.43
CA GLY A 108 39.22 -12.70 12.02
C GLY A 108 40.71 -12.52 11.69
N PRO A 109 41.10 -12.38 10.42
CA PRO A 109 40.26 -12.07 9.26
C PRO A 109 39.47 -13.27 8.70
N TYR A 110 38.23 -13.03 8.28
CA TYR A 110 37.44 -13.99 7.52
C TYR A 110 37.48 -13.63 6.04
N HIS A 111 37.98 -14.55 5.23
CA HIS A 111 38.01 -14.41 3.77
C HIS A 111 36.84 -15.18 3.17
N LEU A 112 35.91 -14.46 2.54
CA LEU A 112 34.71 -15.01 1.93
C LEU A 112 34.68 -14.65 0.45
N VAL A 113 34.18 -15.57 -0.37
CA VAL A 113 33.91 -15.31 -1.80
C VAL A 113 32.40 -15.39 -2.00
N THR A 114 31.83 -14.39 -2.66
CA THR A 114 30.39 -14.38 -2.91
C THR A 114 29.99 -15.44 -3.95
N PRO A 115 28.77 -15.99 -3.84
CA PRO A 115 28.19 -16.76 -4.94
C PRO A 115 28.07 -15.90 -6.21
N LEU A 116 27.78 -16.52 -7.35
CA LEU A 116 27.59 -15.81 -8.62
C LEU A 116 26.45 -14.78 -8.49
N LEU A 117 26.80 -13.51 -8.55
CA LEU A 117 25.86 -12.39 -8.55
C LEU A 117 25.63 -11.94 -9.98
N THR A 118 24.37 -11.62 -10.28
CA THR A 118 23.93 -11.10 -11.57
C THR A 118 22.93 -9.98 -11.31
N SER A 119 22.69 -9.11 -12.28
CA SER A 119 21.73 -7.99 -12.13
C SER A 119 20.32 -8.47 -11.73
N TYR A 120 19.94 -9.72 -12.05
CA TYR A 120 18.66 -10.32 -11.63
C TYR A 120 18.54 -10.55 -10.12
N HIS A 121 19.65 -10.56 -9.38
CA HIS A 121 19.64 -10.72 -7.93
C HIS A 121 19.28 -9.42 -7.19
N GLN A 122 19.06 -8.30 -7.90
CA GLN A 122 18.66 -6.97 -7.41
C GLN A 122 19.52 -6.44 -6.25
N GLN A 123 19.36 -6.99 -5.06
CA GLN A 123 20.07 -6.63 -3.83
C GLN A 123 20.72 -7.85 -3.20
N PHE A 124 21.81 -7.61 -2.48
CA PHE A 124 22.56 -8.62 -1.74
C PHE A 124 22.84 -8.15 -0.32
N TRP A 125 22.62 -9.04 0.64
CA TRP A 125 22.93 -8.83 2.04
C TRP A 125 23.87 -9.93 2.53
N LEU A 126 24.92 -9.51 3.22
CA LEU A 126 25.75 -10.41 4.01
C LEU A 126 25.37 -10.26 5.48
N ILE A 127 24.92 -11.36 6.07
CA ILE A 127 24.52 -11.41 7.47
C ILE A 127 25.43 -12.39 8.19
N ALA A 128 25.92 -12.04 9.38
CA ALA A 128 26.65 -12.95 10.24
C ALA A 128 25.84 -13.30 11.48
N GLN A 129 25.97 -14.55 11.90
CA GLN A 129 25.48 -15.05 13.17
C GLN A 129 26.63 -15.72 13.92
N ILE A 130 26.93 -15.19 15.10
CA ILE A 130 27.97 -15.74 15.98
C ILE A 130 27.34 -16.84 16.84
N VAL A 131 28.01 -18.00 16.90
CA VAL A 131 27.62 -19.12 17.75
C VAL A 131 28.64 -19.27 18.86
N THR A 132 28.17 -19.25 20.11
CA THR A 132 29.02 -19.36 21.30
C THR A 132 28.77 -20.67 22.04
N GLU A 133 29.75 -21.13 22.80
CA GLU A 133 29.63 -22.28 23.71
C GLU A 133 29.07 -21.86 25.08
N ASN A 134 28.15 -20.89 25.10
CA ASN A 134 27.53 -20.47 26.33
C ASN A 134 26.49 -21.51 26.80
N LYS A 135 26.59 -21.92 28.06
CA LYS A 135 25.64 -22.83 28.73
C LYS A 135 24.76 -22.11 29.74
N ASP A 136 25.02 -20.82 29.98
CA ASP A 136 24.28 -20.00 30.91
C ASP A 136 22.97 -19.52 30.24
N ASP A 137 21.89 -19.44 31.03
CA ASP A 137 20.59 -18.90 30.58
C ASP A 137 20.56 -17.35 30.56
N GLU A 138 21.70 -16.70 30.82
CA GLU A 138 21.82 -15.24 30.80
C GLU A 138 22.00 -14.72 29.36
N SER A 139 21.22 -13.70 29.01
CA SER A 139 21.44 -12.93 27.78
C SER A 139 22.44 -11.80 28.04
N PHE A 140 23.34 -11.57 27.08
CA PHE A 140 24.30 -10.47 27.16
C PHE A 140 24.26 -9.63 25.88
N GLU A 141 24.55 -8.34 26.05
CA GLU A 141 24.64 -7.37 24.98
C GLU A 141 26.04 -6.75 24.96
N LYS A 142 26.65 -6.66 23.78
CA LYS A 142 27.96 -6.03 23.62
C LYS A 142 28.07 -5.30 22.29
N LYS A 143 28.61 -4.08 22.36
CA LYS A 143 28.98 -3.30 21.18
C LYS A 143 30.38 -3.71 20.69
N PHE A 144 30.52 -3.92 19.40
CA PHE A 144 31.78 -4.26 18.75
C PHE A 144 31.89 -3.53 17.40
N HIS A 145 33.10 -3.45 16.84
CA HIS A 145 33.31 -2.81 15.55
C HIS A 145 33.54 -3.83 14.45
N VAL A 146 32.97 -3.58 13.28
CA VAL A 146 33.14 -4.40 12.08
C VAL A 146 33.90 -3.58 11.04
N SER A 147 34.96 -4.17 10.48
CA SER A 147 35.68 -3.66 9.32
C SER A 147 35.53 -4.65 8.17
N ILE A 148 35.25 -4.11 6.99
CA ILE A 148 35.05 -4.88 5.77
C ILE A 148 35.95 -4.28 4.69
N ALA A 149 36.71 -5.14 4.00
CA ALA A 149 37.35 -4.83 2.74
C ALA A 149 36.67 -5.65 1.64
N MET A 150 36.38 -5.01 0.52
CA MET A 150 35.66 -5.62 -0.59
C MET A 150 36.40 -5.36 -1.91
N ASP A 151 36.59 -6.46 -2.62
CA ASP A 151 37.44 -6.58 -3.78
C ASP A 151 36.64 -7.28 -4.89
N GLY A 152 36.50 -6.65 -6.06
CA GLY A 152 35.80 -7.22 -7.21
C GLY A 152 36.73 -8.15 -8.00
N ILE A 153 36.24 -9.33 -8.39
CA ILE A 153 37.01 -10.30 -9.17
C ILE A 153 36.63 -10.13 -10.65
N LEU A 154 37.61 -9.77 -11.49
CA LEU A 154 37.45 -9.70 -12.95
C LEU A 154 37.69 -11.08 -13.61
N GLU A 155 37.27 -11.23 -14.87
CA GLU A 155 37.42 -12.47 -15.66
C GLU A 155 38.88 -12.95 -15.81
N ASP A 156 39.87 -12.06 -15.64
CA ASP A 156 41.31 -12.36 -15.67
C ASP A 156 41.93 -12.66 -14.29
N ASP A 157 41.10 -12.94 -13.26
CA ASP A 157 41.52 -13.16 -11.86
C ASP A 157 42.26 -11.95 -11.25
N GLN A 158 42.15 -10.79 -11.90
CA GLN A 158 42.60 -9.51 -11.38
C GLN A 158 41.57 -8.95 -10.42
N VAL A 159 42.05 -8.45 -9.29
CA VAL A 159 41.21 -7.93 -8.21
C VAL A 159 41.16 -6.41 -8.27
N SER A 160 39.97 -5.85 -8.43
CA SER A 160 39.72 -4.40 -8.33
C SER A 160 39.32 -4.06 -6.89
N LYS A 161 40.01 -3.10 -6.27
CA LYS A 161 39.66 -2.66 -4.91
C LYS A 161 38.46 -1.72 -4.99
N ILE A 162 37.35 -2.10 -4.37
CA ILE A 162 36.10 -1.32 -4.36
C ILE A 162 35.97 -0.62 -3.01
N VAL A 163 36.15 -1.37 -1.93
CA VAL A 163 36.17 -0.84 -0.57
C VAL A 163 37.51 -1.17 0.05
N SER A 164 38.35 -0.13 0.19
CA SER A 164 39.61 -0.27 0.91
C SER A 164 39.34 -0.40 2.41
N SER A 165 40.20 -1.17 3.11
CA SER A 165 40.21 -1.34 4.57
C SER A 165 40.60 -0.05 5.32
N ASP A 166 40.16 1.12 4.86
CA ASP A 166 40.39 2.37 5.54
C ASP A 166 39.42 2.54 6.71
N HIS A 167 39.83 3.29 7.73
CA HIS A 167 39.05 3.54 8.95
C HIS A 167 37.66 4.17 8.72
N THR A 168 37.34 4.60 7.49
CA THR A 168 36.09 5.24 7.10
C THR A 168 34.88 4.31 7.17
N HIS A 169 35.07 2.99 7.05
CA HIS A 169 33.97 2.01 7.03
C HIS A 169 33.87 1.18 8.32
N ASN A 170 34.49 1.63 9.42
CA ASN A 170 34.39 0.98 10.72
C ASN A 170 33.05 1.32 11.38
N ARG A 171 32.09 0.38 11.35
CA ARG A 171 30.76 0.56 11.95
C ARG A 171 30.65 -0.17 13.29
N THR A 172 30.03 0.46 14.27
CA THR A 172 29.64 -0.18 15.53
C THR A 172 28.39 -1.02 15.32
N ARG A 173 28.44 -2.29 15.73
CA ARG A 173 27.29 -3.20 15.76
C ARG A 173 27.06 -3.67 17.19
N ASP A 174 25.80 -3.90 17.52
CA ASP A 174 25.39 -4.42 18.81
C ASP A 174 25.12 -5.92 18.65
N LEU A 175 25.78 -6.73 19.47
CA LEU A 175 25.63 -8.18 19.54
C LEU A 175 24.73 -8.51 20.73
N GLN A 176 23.57 -9.12 20.48
CA GLN A 176 22.71 -9.65 21.52
C GLN A 176 22.73 -11.18 21.44
N CYS A 177 23.15 -11.85 22.51
CA CYS A 177 23.20 -13.31 22.55
C CYS A 177 22.22 -13.88 23.57
N GLU A 178 21.49 -14.91 23.16
CA GLU A 178 20.60 -15.69 24.03
C GLU A 178 21.05 -17.16 23.98
N ARG A 179 21.57 -17.65 25.11
CA ARG A 179 22.21 -18.98 25.19
C ARG A 179 23.35 -19.10 24.17
N GLN A 180 23.28 -20.10 23.28
CA GLN A 180 24.32 -20.43 22.30
C GLN A 180 24.26 -19.58 21.03
N ASN A 181 23.09 -19.04 20.69
CA ASN A 181 22.87 -18.35 19.42
C ASN A 181 22.79 -16.85 19.65
N CYS A 182 23.58 -16.10 18.88
CA CYS A 182 23.47 -14.66 18.85
C CYS A 182 22.51 -14.17 17.76
N SER A 183 22.03 -12.95 17.93
CA SER A 183 21.23 -12.22 16.96
C SER A 183 21.98 -12.08 15.64
N GLU A 184 21.25 -12.13 14.54
CA GLU A 184 21.77 -11.88 13.20
C GLU A 184 22.25 -10.43 13.06
N ILE A 185 23.45 -10.25 12.48
CA ILE A 185 24.08 -8.94 12.28
C ILE A 185 24.26 -8.71 10.79
N LEU A 186 23.68 -7.63 10.28
CA LEU A 186 23.92 -7.18 8.91
C LEU A 186 25.33 -6.58 8.80
N ILE A 187 26.17 -7.20 7.98
CA ILE A 187 27.55 -6.75 7.74
C ILE A 187 27.59 -5.81 6.55
N LEU A 188 27.04 -6.25 5.42
CA LEU A 188 27.13 -5.57 4.13
C LEU A 188 25.77 -5.62 3.43
N HIS A 189 25.40 -4.53 2.76
CA HIS A 189 24.27 -4.44 1.85
C HIS A 189 24.74 -3.82 0.53
N MET A 190 24.42 -4.47 -0.58
CA MET A 190 24.72 -3.97 -1.92
C MET A 190 23.45 -3.94 -2.75
N GLY A 191 23.15 -2.79 -3.36
CA GLY A 191 22.01 -2.60 -4.26
C GLY A 191 22.32 -2.79 -5.76
N TYR A 192 23.60 -2.86 -6.14
CA TYR A 192 24.06 -2.97 -7.52
C TYR A 192 25.32 -3.84 -7.61
N PHE A 193 25.53 -4.48 -8.75
CA PHE A 193 26.65 -5.41 -8.97
C PHE A 193 27.42 -5.06 -10.24
N ASP A 194 28.64 -4.54 -10.06
CA ASP A 194 29.59 -4.31 -11.15
C ASP A 194 30.35 -5.60 -11.55
N PHE A 195 30.45 -6.57 -10.62
CA PHE A 195 31.22 -7.80 -10.79
C PHE A 195 30.38 -9.05 -10.50
N ALA A 196 30.73 -10.17 -11.13
CA ALA A 196 30.06 -11.44 -10.93
C ALA A 196 30.42 -12.11 -9.58
N HIS A 197 31.64 -11.87 -9.09
CA HIS A 197 32.15 -12.38 -7.82
C HIS A 197 32.89 -11.28 -7.07
N TYR A 198 32.74 -11.29 -5.75
CA TYR A 198 33.42 -10.39 -4.83
C TYR A 198 34.18 -11.20 -3.78
N ALA A 199 35.41 -10.80 -3.51
CA ALA A 199 36.20 -11.25 -2.39
C ALA A 199 35.98 -10.27 -1.21
N LEU A 200 35.56 -10.81 -0.06
CA LEU A 200 35.25 -10.07 1.15
C LEU A 200 36.23 -10.47 2.24
N THR A 201 36.85 -9.47 2.87
CA THR A 201 37.70 -9.67 4.05
C THR A 201 37.08 -8.95 5.23
N ILE A 202 36.64 -9.70 6.24
CA ILE A 202 35.90 -9.17 7.39
C ILE A 202 36.76 -9.31 8.65
N ARG A 203 36.80 -8.25 9.44
CA ARG A 203 37.48 -8.22 10.74
C ARG A 203 36.54 -7.70 11.82
N PHE A 204 36.60 -8.35 12.97
CA PHE A 204 35.83 -7.98 14.15
C PHE A 204 36.77 -7.42 15.21
N TYR A 205 36.39 -6.31 15.83
CA TYR A 205 37.17 -5.66 16.88
C TYR A 205 36.33 -5.49 18.14
N GLY A 206 36.91 -5.79 19.30
CA GLY A 206 36.24 -5.68 20.61
C GLY A 206 35.54 -6.97 21.10
N LEU A 207 35.58 -8.04 20.31
CA LEU A 207 35.02 -9.36 20.64
C LEU A 207 35.97 -10.26 21.48
N GLU A 208 37.24 -9.89 21.61
CA GLU A 208 38.24 -10.63 22.40
C GLU A 208 37.79 -10.82 23.86
N SER A 209 37.25 -9.75 24.46
CA SER A 209 36.71 -9.80 25.84
C SER A 209 35.56 -10.79 26.00
N ILE A 210 34.75 -11.01 24.96
CA ILE A 210 33.69 -12.01 24.98
C ILE A 210 34.28 -13.39 24.80
N HIS A 211 35.19 -13.57 23.85
CA HIS A 211 35.77 -14.88 23.56
C HIS A 211 36.47 -15.52 24.78
N THR A 212 37.04 -14.69 25.67
CA THR A 212 37.61 -15.17 26.95
C THR A 212 36.56 -15.66 27.95
N ARG A 213 35.32 -15.15 27.90
CA ARG A 213 34.24 -15.47 28.84
C ARG A 213 33.26 -16.52 28.28
N TYR A 214 32.88 -16.35 27.02
CA TYR A 214 32.02 -17.21 26.23
C TYR A 214 32.79 -17.57 24.96
N ILE A 215 33.38 -18.77 24.94
CA ILE A 215 34.17 -19.24 23.80
C ILE A 215 33.28 -19.20 22.55
N ILE A 216 33.69 -18.42 21.56
CA ILE A 216 33.04 -18.40 20.24
C ILE A 216 33.40 -19.74 19.58
N LYS A 217 32.39 -20.48 19.12
CA LYS A 217 32.55 -21.81 18.52
C LYS A 217 32.62 -21.74 17.00
N ASP A 218 31.74 -20.95 16.39
CA ASP A 218 31.70 -20.77 14.94
C ASP A 218 31.04 -19.43 14.59
N VAL A 219 31.27 -18.98 13.37
CA VAL A 219 30.58 -17.83 12.78
C VAL A 219 29.91 -18.30 11.50
N ASN A 220 28.59 -18.20 11.46
CA ASN A 220 27.78 -18.54 10.29
C ASN A 220 27.55 -17.27 9.46
N PHE A 221 27.94 -17.31 8.19
CA PHE A 221 27.64 -16.27 7.23
C PHE A 221 26.46 -16.70 6.35
N PHE A 222 25.48 -15.82 6.24
CA PHE A 222 24.33 -15.98 5.37
C PHE A 222 24.44 -14.97 4.22
N PHE A 223 24.57 -15.51 3.02
CA PHE A 223 24.48 -14.74 1.79
C PHE A 223 23.01 -14.73 1.37
N ARG A 224 22.37 -13.57 1.47
CA ARG A 224 20.98 -13.40 1.10
C ARG A 224 20.88 -12.50 -0.12
N SER A 225 20.08 -12.88 -1.10
CA SER A 225 19.84 -12.08 -2.32
C SER A 225 18.43 -12.30 -2.85
N TYR A 226 17.96 -11.44 -3.75
CA TYR A 226 16.69 -11.73 -4.44
C TYR A 226 16.84 -12.95 -5.36
N ASN A 227 15.81 -13.78 -5.38
CA ASN A 227 15.77 -14.95 -6.25
C ASN A 227 15.55 -14.50 -7.71
N PRO A 228 16.43 -14.87 -8.66
CA PRO A 228 16.26 -14.51 -10.08
C PRO A 228 14.93 -14.98 -10.68
N SER A 229 14.37 -16.08 -10.19
CA SER A 229 13.04 -16.55 -10.61
C SER A 229 11.92 -15.63 -10.15
N PHE A 230 12.05 -15.04 -8.95
CA PHE A 230 11.11 -14.04 -8.45
C PHE A 230 11.23 -12.73 -9.25
N THR A 231 12.45 -12.25 -9.47
CA THR A 231 12.69 -11.04 -10.29
C THR A 231 12.07 -11.17 -11.69
N ARG A 232 12.19 -12.34 -12.33
CA ARG A 232 11.54 -12.60 -13.61
C ARG A 232 10.02 -12.51 -13.53
N LEU A 233 9.43 -13.07 -12.47
CA LEU A 233 7.99 -13.00 -12.23
C LEU A 233 7.55 -11.55 -11.99
N GLU A 234 8.29 -10.79 -11.19
CA GLU A 234 8.04 -9.38 -10.91
C GLU A 234 8.02 -8.55 -12.19
N ILE A 235 9.03 -8.68 -13.07
CA ILE A 235 9.07 -7.98 -14.36
C ILE A 235 7.80 -8.26 -15.18
N TRP A 236 7.39 -9.54 -15.25
CA TRP A 236 6.19 -9.93 -16.01
C TRP A 236 4.91 -9.32 -15.44
N PHE A 237 4.72 -9.34 -14.12
CA PHE A 237 3.51 -8.77 -13.51
C PHE A 237 3.48 -7.25 -13.60
N ARG A 238 4.60 -6.56 -13.33
CA ARG A 238 4.69 -5.10 -13.53
C ARG A 238 4.35 -4.73 -14.97
N PHE A 239 4.89 -5.46 -15.95
CA PHE A 239 4.60 -5.23 -17.38
C PHE A 239 3.12 -5.47 -17.74
N VAL A 240 2.51 -6.55 -17.25
CA VAL A 240 1.09 -6.83 -17.50
C VAL A 240 0.20 -5.74 -16.89
N PHE A 241 0.46 -5.32 -15.66
CA PHE A 241 -0.29 -4.22 -15.04
C PHE A 241 -0.06 -2.89 -15.76
N LEU A 242 1.16 -2.63 -16.24
CA LEU A 242 1.46 -1.46 -17.06
C LEU A 242 0.66 -1.45 -18.38
N LEU A 243 0.58 -2.58 -19.07
CA LEU A 243 -0.21 -2.68 -20.31
C LEU A 243 -1.71 -2.49 -20.02
N CYS A 244 -2.22 -3.15 -18.98
CA CYS A 244 -3.62 -3.02 -18.57
C CYS A 244 -3.98 -1.58 -18.15
N THR A 245 -3.09 -0.90 -17.40
CA THR A 245 -3.28 0.50 -17.01
C THR A 245 -3.25 1.43 -18.20
N PHE A 246 -2.34 1.22 -19.13
CA PHE A 246 -2.27 2.01 -20.35
C PHE A 246 -3.56 1.88 -21.18
N ILE A 247 -4.07 0.66 -21.36
CA ILE A 247 -5.34 0.39 -22.06
C ILE A 247 -6.51 1.05 -21.32
N ALA A 248 -6.62 0.86 -20.00
CA ALA A 248 -7.69 1.46 -19.19
C ALA A 248 -7.65 2.99 -19.21
N THR A 249 -6.45 3.58 -19.20
CA THR A 249 -6.24 5.03 -19.28
C THR A 249 -6.66 5.57 -20.63
N CYS A 250 -6.21 4.95 -21.73
CA CYS A 250 -6.62 5.32 -23.08
C CYS A 250 -8.13 5.22 -23.27
N TRP A 251 -8.73 4.12 -22.79
CA TRP A 251 -10.16 3.92 -22.79
C TRP A 251 -10.91 5.04 -22.04
N PHE A 252 -10.50 5.34 -20.80
CA PHE A 252 -11.14 6.38 -20.00
C PHE A 252 -11.04 7.76 -20.66
N PHE A 253 -9.85 8.15 -21.11
CA PHE A 253 -9.68 9.44 -21.80
C PHE A 253 -10.47 9.52 -23.12
N PHE A 254 -10.55 8.41 -23.87
CA PHE A 254 -11.37 8.35 -25.08
C PHE A 254 -12.86 8.55 -24.77
N CYS A 255 -13.38 7.92 -23.72
CA CYS A 255 -14.76 8.13 -23.25
C CYS A 255 -14.99 9.58 -22.79
N MET A 256 -14.03 10.18 -22.08
CA MET A 256 -14.13 11.53 -21.53
C MET A 256 -13.93 12.64 -22.56
N LYS A 257 -13.26 12.38 -23.70
CA LYS A 257 -12.99 13.36 -24.77
C LYS A 257 -14.27 14.01 -25.32
N ARG A 258 -15.42 13.31 -25.26
CA ARG A 258 -16.71 13.85 -25.68
C ARG A 258 -17.23 14.99 -24.79
N TYR A 259 -16.69 15.16 -23.58
CA TYR A 259 -17.20 16.09 -22.58
C TYR A 259 -16.14 17.12 -22.17
N SER A 260 -16.53 18.39 -22.04
CA SER A 260 -15.63 19.45 -21.57
C SER A 260 -15.25 19.29 -20.10
N VAL A 261 -13.97 19.54 -19.77
CA VAL A 261 -13.38 19.41 -18.42
C VAL A 261 -14.11 20.24 -17.35
N VAL A 262 -14.78 21.32 -17.77
CA VAL A 262 -15.54 22.20 -16.87
C VAL A 262 -16.67 21.42 -16.17
N HIS A 263 -17.34 20.53 -16.90
CA HIS A 263 -18.51 19.77 -16.45
C HIS A 263 -18.15 18.44 -15.78
N TRP A 264 -16.87 18.09 -15.71
CA TRP A 264 -16.45 16.87 -15.05
C TRP A 264 -16.71 16.95 -13.55
N SER A 265 -17.19 15.83 -13.01
CA SER A 265 -17.30 15.62 -11.57
C SER A 265 -15.92 15.67 -10.89
N LEU A 266 -15.91 15.81 -9.56
CA LEU A 266 -14.65 15.87 -8.80
C LEU A 266 -13.90 14.55 -8.92
N GLU A 267 -14.62 13.45 -8.86
CA GLU A 267 -14.14 12.08 -8.95
C GLU A 267 -13.50 11.84 -10.33
N GLN A 268 -14.18 12.22 -11.42
CA GLN A 268 -13.64 12.09 -12.78
C GLN A 268 -12.36 12.94 -12.99
N LYS A 269 -12.31 14.16 -12.43
CA LYS A 269 -11.11 15.01 -12.48
C LYS A 269 -9.93 14.35 -11.76
N TRP A 270 -10.16 13.76 -10.59
CA TRP A 270 -9.10 13.03 -9.89
C TRP A 270 -8.73 11.72 -10.56
N MET A 271 -9.68 10.98 -11.14
CA MET A 271 -9.36 9.78 -11.93
C MET A 271 -8.48 10.10 -13.14
N SER A 272 -8.70 11.24 -13.78
CA SER A 272 -7.82 11.75 -14.85
C SER A 272 -6.39 12.02 -14.39
N VAL A 273 -6.16 12.28 -13.10
CA VAL A 273 -4.83 12.48 -12.52
C VAL A 273 -4.25 11.14 -12.03
N LEU A 274 -5.04 10.34 -11.31
CA LEU A 274 -4.60 9.08 -10.72
C LEU A 274 -4.20 8.02 -11.74
N MET A 275 -4.88 7.94 -12.90
CA MET A 275 -4.54 6.94 -13.93
C MET A 275 -3.14 7.14 -14.52
N PRO A 276 -2.75 8.35 -14.97
CA PRO A 276 -1.36 8.63 -15.34
C PRO A 276 -0.36 8.35 -14.21
N LEU A 277 -0.67 8.71 -12.96
CA LEU A 277 0.22 8.38 -11.83
C LEU A 277 0.32 6.87 -11.57
N LEU A 278 -0.74 6.09 -11.83
CA LEU A 278 -0.70 4.65 -11.72
C LEU A 278 0.18 4.00 -12.80
N ILE A 279 0.25 4.59 -14.00
CA ILE A 279 1.24 4.17 -15.02
C ILE A 279 2.66 4.35 -14.48
N LEU A 280 2.93 5.48 -13.81
CA LEU A 280 4.24 5.72 -13.17
C LEU A 280 4.49 4.77 -11.99
N TYR A 281 3.48 4.48 -11.18
CA TYR A 281 3.55 3.46 -10.12
C TYR A 281 3.87 2.06 -10.67
N ASN A 282 3.40 1.76 -11.88
CA ASN A 282 3.70 0.51 -12.57
C ASN A 282 5.12 0.43 -13.17
N ASP A 283 5.91 1.48 -12.95
CA ASP A 283 7.30 1.66 -13.34
C ASP A 283 7.63 1.19 -14.78
N PRO A 284 7.40 2.05 -15.81
CA PRO A 284 7.84 1.77 -17.17
C PRO A 284 9.35 1.62 -17.32
N LEU A 285 10.12 2.13 -16.34
CA LEU A 285 11.57 2.15 -16.38
C LEU A 285 12.18 0.99 -15.58
N PHE A 286 11.37 0.08 -15.03
CA PHE A 286 11.89 -1.05 -14.27
C PHE A 286 12.93 -1.89 -15.03
N PRO A 287 12.75 -2.21 -16.34
CA PRO A 287 13.80 -2.92 -17.08
C PRO A 287 15.12 -2.16 -17.17
N LEU A 288 15.10 -0.82 -17.10
CA LEU A 288 16.29 0.03 -17.16
C LEU A 288 17.20 -0.20 -15.94
N SER A 289 16.66 -0.58 -14.79
CA SER A 289 17.46 -0.85 -13.59
C SER A 289 18.39 -2.06 -13.76
N PHE A 290 18.14 -2.93 -14.74
CA PHE A 290 19.02 -4.04 -15.08
C PHE A 290 20.03 -3.71 -16.19
N LEU A 291 19.85 -2.60 -16.89
CA LEU A 291 20.75 -2.15 -17.97
C LEU A 291 21.74 -1.10 -17.50
N ILE A 292 21.37 -0.30 -16.48
CA ILE A 292 22.18 0.78 -15.95
C ILE A 292 22.49 0.48 -14.49
N ASP A 293 23.77 0.26 -14.19
CA ASP A 293 24.28 0.11 -12.84
C ASP A 293 24.41 1.51 -12.19
N SER A 294 23.28 2.05 -11.72
CA SER A 294 23.21 3.37 -11.10
C SER A 294 22.07 3.45 -10.08
N TRP A 295 22.23 4.33 -9.08
CA TRP A 295 21.18 4.67 -8.11
C TRP A 295 19.93 5.31 -8.76
N PHE A 296 20.08 5.89 -9.95
CA PHE A 296 19.06 6.76 -10.56
C PHE A 296 17.74 6.05 -10.89
N PRO A 297 17.72 4.86 -11.55
CA PRO A 297 16.47 4.13 -11.79
C PRO A 297 15.71 3.77 -10.52
N ALA A 298 16.40 3.34 -9.45
CA ALA A 298 15.74 2.98 -8.19
C ALA A 298 15.15 4.22 -7.48
N ALA A 299 15.88 5.34 -7.47
CA ALA A 299 15.37 6.59 -6.93
C ALA A 299 14.12 7.08 -7.68
N ILE A 300 14.07 6.92 -9.00
CA ILE A 300 12.87 7.25 -9.79
C ILE A 300 11.70 6.33 -9.44
N ASP A 301 11.90 5.02 -9.34
CA ASP A 301 10.85 4.07 -8.94
C ASP A 301 10.27 4.49 -7.57
N ALA A 302 11.12 4.77 -6.60
CA ALA A 302 10.71 5.22 -5.28
C ALA A 302 9.89 6.54 -5.34
N VAL A 303 10.33 7.52 -6.14
CA VAL A 303 9.60 8.79 -6.34
C VAL A 303 8.22 8.55 -6.97
N PHE A 304 8.14 7.69 -7.98
CA PHE A 304 6.87 7.36 -8.64
C PHE A 304 5.90 6.67 -7.68
N GLN A 305 6.38 5.69 -6.92
CA GLN A 305 5.57 4.97 -5.95
C GLN A 305 5.05 5.87 -4.84
N VAL A 306 5.92 6.66 -4.21
CA VAL A 306 5.55 7.60 -3.14
C VAL A 306 4.57 8.66 -3.64
N SER A 307 4.77 9.17 -4.86
CA SER A 307 3.90 10.18 -5.46
C SER A 307 2.50 9.65 -5.74
N PHE A 308 2.38 8.43 -6.28
CA PHE A 308 1.09 7.79 -6.49
C PHE A 308 0.34 7.54 -5.17
N LEU A 309 1.02 6.97 -4.16
CA LEU A 309 0.41 6.71 -2.86
C LEU A 309 -0.07 7.99 -2.19
N CYS A 310 0.73 9.06 -2.21
CA CYS A 310 0.32 10.35 -1.66
C CYS A 310 -0.85 10.98 -2.44
N ALA A 311 -0.87 10.84 -3.77
CA ALA A 311 -1.99 11.29 -4.59
C ALA A 311 -3.29 10.52 -4.27
N LEU A 312 -3.19 9.22 -4.00
CA LEU A 312 -4.31 8.38 -3.55
C LEU A 312 -4.86 8.83 -2.19
N LEU A 313 -3.99 9.12 -1.22
CA LEU A 313 -4.38 9.66 0.08
C LEU A 313 -5.07 11.03 -0.06
N LEU A 314 -4.53 11.91 -0.90
CA LEU A 314 -5.14 13.21 -1.19
C LEU A 314 -6.50 13.06 -1.88
N PHE A 315 -6.63 12.10 -2.80
CA PHE A 315 -7.88 11.78 -3.47
C PHE A 315 -8.98 11.40 -2.47
N TRP A 316 -8.70 10.50 -1.51
CA TRP A 316 -9.70 10.12 -0.51
C TRP A 316 -10.21 11.30 0.30
N LEU A 317 -9.31 12.16 0.81
CA LEU A 317 -9.71 13.37 1.53
C LEU A 317 -10.53 14.33 0.65
N CYS A 318 -10.16 14.46 -0.62
CA CYS A 318 -10.84 15.33 -1.56
C CYS A 318 -12.24 14.83 -1.90
N VAL A 319 -12.44 13.53 -2.11
CA VAL A 319 -13.76 12.98 -2.45
C VAL A 319 -14.71 13.05 -1.26
N TYR A 320 -14.30 12.62 -0.06
CA TYR A 320 -15.19 12.66 1.12
C TYR A 320 -15.62 14.08 1.50
N HIS A 321 -14.70 15.05 1.45
CA HIS A 321 -15.07 16.45 1.68
C HIS A 321 -15.83 17.02 0.47
N GLY A 322 -15.45 16.65 -0.75
CA GLY A 322 -16.05 17.15 -1.98
C GLY A 322 -17.50 16.75 -2.18
N LEU A 323 -17.90 15.58 -1.68
CA LEU A 323 -19.28 15.10 -1.65
C LEU A 323 -20.18 15.99 -0.77
N ARG A 324 -19.62 16.63 0.26
CA ARG A 324 -20.36 17.43 1.26
C ARG A 324 -20.56 18.90 0.89
N GLN A 325 -19.61 19.52 0.19
CA GLN A 325 -19.55 20.99 0.06
C GLN A 325 -19.80 21.48 -1.37
N ASN A 326 -20.87 22.27 -1.56
CA ASN A 326 -21.28 22.85 -2.85
C ASN A 326 -20.43 24.05 -3.29
N ASP A 327 -20.10 24.95 -2.35
CA ASP A 327 -19.28 26.14 -2.60
C ASP A 327 -17.82 25.91 -2.25
N ARG A 328 -16.99 25.84 -3.29
CA ARG A 328 -15.59 25.47 -3.22
C ARG A 328 -14.73 26.69 -3.51
N ARG A 329 -14.34 27.43 -2.48
CA ARG A 329 -13.17 28.31 -2.61
C ARG A 329 -11.94 27.41 -2.67
N PHE A 330 -11.25 27.41 -3.82
CA PHE A 330 -10.13 26.51 -4.10
C PHE A 330 -9.08 26.51 -2.97
N ILE A 331 -8.77 27.68 -2.43
CA ILE A 331 -7.78 27.86 -1.36
C ILE A 331 -8.25 27.18 -0.07
N VAL A 332 -9.44 27.52 0.44
CA VAL A 332 -9.92 26.98 1.73
C VAL A 332 -10.18 25.46 1.63
N PHE A 333 -10.57 24.98 0.45
CA PHE A 333 -10.87 23.56 0.24
C PHE A 333 -9.61 22.69 0.06
N TYR A 334 -8.67 23.09 -0.80
CA TYR A 334 -7.51 22.25 -1.13
C TYR A 334 -6.29 22.51 -0.24
N LEU A 335 -6.05 23.75 0.21
CA LEU A 335 -4.80 24.12 0.89
C LEU A 335 -4.54 23.32 2.16
N PRO A 336 -5.49 23.12 3.10
CA PRO A 336 -5.23 22.33 4.30
C PRO A 336 -4.92 20.86 3.99
N LYS A 337 -5.56 20.29 2.96
CA LYS A 337 -5.37 18.89 2.55
C LYS A 337 -4.04 18.68 1.87
N VAL A 338 -3.69 19.59 0.95
CA VAL A 338 -2.41 19.58 0.23
C VAL A 338 -1.26 19.86 1.20
N LEU A 339 -1.44 20.71 2.20
CA LEU A 339 -0.41 20.93 3.21
C LEU A 339 -0.17 19.67 4.05
N LEU A 340 -1.24 19.02 4.52
CA LEU A 340 -1.12 17.77 5.29
C LEU A 340 -0.46 16.66 4.46
N VAL A 341 -1.02 16.32 3.31
CA VAL A 341 -0.52 15.21 2.48
C VAL A 341 0.79 15.56 1.78
N GLY A 342 0.96 16.82 1.37
CA GLY A 342 2.19 17.30 0.75
C GLY A 342 3.38 17.30 1.72
N SER A 343 3.14 17.54 3.01
CA SER A 343 4.21 17.41 4.01
C SER A 343 4.66 15.95 4.21
N ILE A 344 3.73 14.99 4.16
CA ILE A 344 4.03 13.55 4.17
C ILE A 344 4.82 13.18 2.90
N TRP A 345 4.35 13.63 1.73
CA TRP A 345 4.99 13.37 0.44
C TRP A 345 6.43 13.88 0.38
N LEU A 346 6.67 15.13 0.79
CA LEU A 346 8.02 15.71 0.83
C LEU A 346 8.94 14.88 1.73
N SER A 347 8.48 14.55 2.94
CA SER A 347 9.28 13.79 3.90
C SER A 347 9.62 12.38 3.38
N MET A 348 8.65 11.70 2.75
CA MET A 348 8.83 10.36 2.19
C MET A 348 9.82 10.36 1.02
N ILE A 349 9.71 11.33 0.10
CA ILE A 349 10.66 11.44 -1.03
C ILE A 349 12.06 11.76 -0.53
N THR A 350 12.21 12.68 0.43
CA THR A 350 13.53 13.03 0.94
C THR A 350 14.21 11.83 1.58
N ILE A 351 13.50 11.01 2.35
CA ILE A 351 14.06 9.78 2.95
C ILE A 351 14.41 8.77 1.84
N ALA A 352 13.50 8.53 0.89
CA ALA A 352 13.71 7.52 -0.13
C ALA A 352 14.93 7.84 -1.02
N VAL A 353 15.04 9.06 -1.52
CA VAL A 353 16.17 9.47 -2.37
C VAL A 353 17.47 9.51 -1.58
N TRP A 354 17.43 10.00 -0.34
CA TRP A 354 18.62 10.02 0.52
C TRP A 354 19.14 8.61 0.81
N GLN A 355 18.22 7.67 1.07
CA GLN A 355 18.56 6.27 1.30
C GLN A 355 19.29 5.66 0.10
N GLU A 356 18.77 5.83 -1.11
CA GLU A 356 19.41 5.29 -2.33
C GLU A 356 20.81 5.88 -2.56
N ILE A 357 21.02 7.16 -2.24
CA ILE A 357 22.32 7.82 -2.39
C ILE A 357 23.33 7.28 -1.36
N GLU A 358 22.93 7.14 -0.09
CA GLU A 358 23.83 6.64 0.95
C GLU A 358 24.17 5.16 0.78
N GLU A 359 23.21 4.32 0.35
CA GLU A 359 23.46 2.91 0.09
C GLU A 359 24.48 2.67 -1.04
N VAL A 360 24.58 3.60 -2.00
CA VAL A 360 25.62 3.55 -3.04
C VAL A 360 26.97 4.08 -2.54
N ASN A 361 26.98 5.10 -1.69
CA ASN A 361 28.22 5.67 -1.19
C ASN A 361 28.89 4.79 -0.13
N ASP A 362 28.10 4.11 0.72
CA ASP A 362 28.60 3.22 1.77
C ASP A 362 27.79 1.91 1.81
N PRO A 363 28.32 0.79 1.29
CA PRO A 363 27.61 -0.49 1.30
C PRO A 363 27.51 -1.10 2.71
N THR A 364 28.18 -0.51 3.72
CA THR A 364 28.05 -0.92 5.12
C THR A 364 26.90 -0.20 5.84
N PHE A 365 26.36 0.86 5.22
CA PHE A 365 25.25 1.65 5.76
C PHE A 365 24.00 0.79 5.90
N SER A 366 23.30 0.94 7.04
CA SER A 366 22.00 0.34 7.23
C SER A 366 21.01 1.32 7.81
N TYR A 367 19.94 1.59 7.05
CA TYR A 367 18.83 2.44 7.50
C TYR A 367 18.17 1.95 8.81
N LYS A 368 18.38 0.69 9.23
CA LYS A 368 17.84 0.16 10.48
C LYS A 368 18.57 0.68 11.71
N PHE A 369 19.89 0.83 11.62
CA PHE A 369 20.76 1.10 12.76
C PHE A 369 21.32 2.51 12.76
N ASP A 370 21.57 3.09 11.58
CA ASP A 370 22.22 4.39 11.42
C ASP A 370 21.18 5.55 11.32
N THR A 371 20.28 5.65 12.31
CA THR A 371 19.10 6.55 12.22
C THR A 371 19.33 8.01 12.60
N ASP A 372 20.54 8.38 13.03
CA ASP A 372 20.80 9.66 13.69
C ASP A 372 20.49 10.88 12.81
N HIS A 373 20.74 10.78 11.50
CA HIS A 373 20.57 11.91 10.56
C HIS A 373 19.12 12.14 10.11
N PHE A 374 18.27 11.11 10.10
CA PHE A 374 16.89 11.18 9.60
C PHE A 374 15.82 10.95 10.70
N TYR A 375 16.24 10.89 11.96
CA TYR A 375 15.34 10.70 13.10
C TYR A 375 14.19 11.73 13.14
N GLY A 376 14.47 12.99 12.80
CA GLY A 376 13.45 14.04 12.73
C GLY A 376 12.33 13.75 11.73
N PHE A 377 12.67 13.33 10.50
CA PHE A 377 11.69 12.95 9.48
C PHE A 377 10.92 11.69 9.86
N LYS A 378 11.59 10.72 10.50
CA LYS A 378 10.95 9.51 11.04
C LYS A 378 9.86 9.88 12.07
N VAL A 379 10.20 10.68 13.07
CA VAL A 379 9.24 11.13 14.10
C VAL A 379 8.09 11.91 13.46
N PHE A 380 8.39 12.80 12.52
CA PHE A 380 7.37 13.57 11.80
C PHE A 380 6.36 12.67 11.06
N LEU A 381 6.83 11.62 10.37
CA LEU A 381 5.96 10.68 9.68
C LEU A 381 5.12 9.82 10.63
N ILE A 382 5.70 9.38 11.75
CA ILE A 382 4.97 8.63 12.80
C ILE A 382 3.85 9.48 13.40
N VAL A 383 4.04 10.79 13.55
CA VAL A 383 3.03 11.71 14.09
C VAL A 383 1.98 12.13 13.04
N SER A 384 2.39 12.37 11.79
CA SER A 384 1.48 12.84 10.73
C SER A 384 0.54 11.76 10.21
N CYS A 385 0.98 10.49 10.15
CA CYS A 385 0.14 9.35 9.75
C CYS A 385 -1.15 9.17 10.59
N PRO A 386 -1.11 9.11 11.94
CA PRO A 386 -2.33 8.99 12.75
C PRO A 386 -3.21 10.24 12.67
N ILE A 387 -2.63 11.44 12.54
CA ILE A 387 -3.41 12.67 12.30
C ILE A 387 -4.20 12.56 10.98
N TYR A 388 -3.56 12.07 9.92
CA TYR A 388 -4.22 11.81 8.65
C TYR A 388 -5.34 10.78 8.78
N LEU A 389 -5.09 9.64 9.43
CA LEU A 389 -6.11 8.59 9.62
C LEU A 389 -7.29 9.09 10.45
N ALA A 390 -7.04 9.84 11.53
CA ALA A 390 -8.09 10.47 12.32
C ALA A 390 -8.89 11.48 11.50
N TYR A 391 -8.23 12.30 10.67
CA TYR A 391 -8.91 13.24 9.79
C TYR A 391 -9.78 12.52 8.74
N LEU A 392 -9.28 11.46 8.11
CA LEU A 392 -10.04 10.63 7.19
C LEU A 392 -11.26 9.99 7.88
N PHE A 393 -11.06 9.41 9.06
CA PHE A 393 -12.14 8.80 9.83
C PHE A 393 -13.24 9.80 10.18
N LEU A 394 -12.88 11.00 10.65
CA LEU A 394 -13.83 12.07 10.92
C LEU A 394 -14.60 12.50 9.68
N LEU A 395 -13.96 12.55 8.51
CA LEU A 395 -14.63 12.86 7.25
C LEU A 395 -15.60 11.76 6.84
N VAL A 396 -15.23 10.49 7.00
CA VAL A 396 -16.12 9.35 6.71
C VAL A 396 -17.35 9.37 7.61
N VAL A 397 -17.17 9.52 8.93
CA VAL A 397 -18.29 9.58 9.89
C VAL A 397 -19.21 10.76 9.58
N LYS A 398 -18.66 11.94 9.31
CA LYS A 398 -19.46 13.12 8.94
C LYS A 398 -20.18 12.94 7.61
N ALA A 399 -19.55 12.31 6.62
CA ALA A 399 -20.18 12.02 5.34
C ALA A 399 -21.38 11.07 5.53
N TYR A 400 -21.24 10.03 6.37
CA TYR A 400 -22.34 9.13 6.69
C TYR A 400 -23.48 9.80 7.47
N SER A 401 -23.17 10.71 8.40
CA SER A 401 -24.20 11.39 9.19
C SER A 401 -25.01 12.40 8.37
N GLU A 402 -24.37 13.11 7.43
CA GLU A 402 -25.02 14.20 6.69
C GLU A 402 -25.63 13.75 5.35
N LEU A 403 -25.01 12.82 4.63
CA LEU A 403 -25.44 12.44 3.28
C LEU A 403 -26.43 11.27 3.22
N ARG A 404 -26.70 10.57 4.34
CA ARG A 404 -27.71 9.48 4.36
C ARG A 404 -29.13 9.98 4.13
N ALA A 405 -29.39 11.28 4.35
CA ALA A 405 -30.68 11.90 4.08
C ALA A 405 -30.98 12.06 2.58
N MET A 406 -30.02 11.80 1.68
CA MET A 406 -30.19 11.97 0.23
C MET A 406 -30.00 10.65 -0.53
N PRO A 407 -31.03 10.13 -1.25
CA PRO A 407 -30.99 8.81 -1.89
C PRO A 407 -29.90 8.67 -2.97
N PHE A 408 -29.61 9.73 -3.74
CA PHE A 408 -28.59 9.71 -4.81
C PHE A 408 -27.14 9.69 -4.29
N PHE A 409 -26.88 10.30 -3.14
CA PHE A 409 -25.54 10.35 -2.55
C PHE A 409 -25.20 9.11 -1.73
N ASP A 410 -26.22 8.41 -1.22
CA ASP A 410 -26.06 7.19 -0.42
C ASP A 410 -25.37 6.06 -1.21
N MET A 411 -25.71 5.88 -2.49
CA MET A 411 -25.08 4.85 -3.34
C MET A 411 -23.62 5.17 -3.69
N ARG A 412 -23.32 6.44 -4.01
CA ARG A 412 -21.96 6.95 -4.21
C ARG A 412 -21.09 6.68 -2.99
N LEU A 413 -21.61 7.04 -1.82
CA LEU A 413 -20.90 6.95 -0.55
C LEU A 413 -20.65 5.48 -0.19
N LYS A 414 -21.68 4.62 -0.21
CA LYS A 414 -21.57 3.18 0.10
C LYS A 414 -20.56 2.46 -0.79
N PHE A 415 -20.56 2.74 -2.10
CA PHE A 415 -19.61 2.12 -3.03
C PHE A 415 -18.17 2.53 -2.72
N LEU A 416 -17.93 3.84 -2.56
CA LEU A 416 -16.61 4.38 -2.27
C LEU A 416 -16.09 3.89 -0.92
N THR A 417 -16.90 3.95 0.13
CA THR A 417 -16.51 3.59 1.49
C THR A 417 -16.23 2.10 1.63
N LEU A 418 -17.01 1.24 0.99
CA LEU A 418 -16.77 -0.20 0.98
C LEU A 418 -15.41 -0.52 0.36
N LEU A 419 -15.11 0.04 -0.83
CA LEU A 419 -13.82 -0.17 -1.48
C LEU A 419 -12.66 0.43 -0.69
N VAL A 420 -12.80 1.65 -0.16
CA VAL A 420 -11.76 2.29 0.66
C VAL A 420 -11.50 1.50 1.94
N LEU A 421 -12.55 1.03 2.62
CA LEU A 421 -12.40 0.17 3.81
C LEU A 421 -11.72 -1.14 3.45
N PHE A 422 -12.06 -1.76 2.31
CA PHE A 422 -11.38 -2.96 1.86
C PHE A 422 -9.88 -2.73 1.59
N VAL A 423 -9.52 -1.66 0.88
CA VAL A 423 -8.11 -1.31 0.60
C VAL A 423 -7.34 -0.95 1.87
N LEU A 424 -7.93 -0.16 2.76
CA LEU A 424 -7.34 0.17 4.06
C LEU A 424 -7.24 -1.05 4.96
N GLY A 425 -8.26 -1.90 5.01
CA GLY A 425 -8.29 -3.09 5.85
C GLY A 425 -7.25 -4.11 5.43
N THR A 426 -7.09 -4.34 4.12
CA THR A 426 -6.06 -5.24 3.59
C THR A 426 -4.65 -4.69 3.80
N SER A 427 -4.41 -3.39 3.57
CA SER A 427 -3.10 -2.78 3.86
C SER A 427 -2.75 -2.78 5.35
N ILE A 428 -3.69 -2.49 6.25
CA ILE A 428 -3.49 -2.59 7.70
C ILE A 428 -3.23 -4.05 8.12
N SER A 429 -3.95 -5.01 7.53
CA SER A 429 -3.74 -6.43 7.84
C SER A 429 -2.34 -6.90 7.43
N VAL A 430 -1.90 -6.56 6.22
CA VAL A 430 -0.55 -6.92 5.74
C VAL A 430 0.53 -6.29 6.61
N THR A 431 0.36 -5.02 7.00
CA THR A 431 1.33 -4.33 7.86
C THR A 431 1.38 -4.93 9.27
N PHE A 432 0.24 -5.33 9.82
CA PHE A 432 0.19 -6.07 11.08
C PHE A 432 0.89 -7.44 11.00
N PHE A 433 0.64 -8.22 9.94
CA PHE A 433 1.32 -9.50 9.74
C PHE A 433 2.82 -9.36 9.50
N ARG A 434 3.24 -8.25 8.92
CA ARG A 434 4.64 -7.99 8.57
C ARG A 434 5.50 -7.58 9.77
N PHE A 435 4.97 -6.73 10.64
CA PHE A 435 5.74 -6.09 11.72
C PHE A 435 5.25 -6.45 13.14
N GLY A 436 4.09 -7.09 13.28
CA GLY A 436 3.53 -7.50 14.57
C GLY A 436 3.28 -6.30 15.51
N VAL A 437 3.52 -6.49 16.81
CA VAL A 437 3.44 -5.42 17.83
C VAL A 437 4.66 -4.50 17.78
N GLY A 438 5.72 -4.88 17.05
CA GLY A 438 6.96 -4.11 16.86
C GLY A 438 6.86 -2.94 15.87
N VAL A 439 5.66 -2.65 15.34
CA VAL A 439 5.38 -1.52 14.41
C VAL A 439 5.85 -0.16 14.96
N LEU A 440 5.91 0.00 16.29
CA LEU A 440 6.37 1.22 16.94
C LEU A 440 7.88 1.26 17.21
N GLN A 441 8.56 0.11 17.17
CA GLN A 441 10.00 0.00 17.49
C GLN A 441 10.87 0.07 16.23
N ASP A 442 10.43 -0.52 15.11
CA ASP A 442 11.21 -0.55 13.87
C ASP A 442 10.71 0.41 12.80
N ASN A 443 11.63 0.81 11.90
CA ASN A 443 11.51 1.77 10.81
C ASN A 443 10.48 1.36 9.72
N PHE A 444 9.22 1.18 10.12
CA PHE A 444 8.08 0.73 9.34
C PHE A 444 7.86 1.52 8.04
N ILE A 445 8.06 2.83 8.12
CA ILE A 445 7.60 3.77 7.08
C ILE A 445 8.47 3.70 5.81
N ALA A 446 9.79 3.50 5.94
CA ALA A 446 10.70 3.38 4.79
C ALA A 446 10.61 2.00 4.12
N GLN A 447 10.28 0.96 4.89
CA GLN A 447 10.26 -0.41 4.39
C GLN A 447 8.94 -0.78 3.67
N LEU A 448 7.87 0.00 3.89
CA LEU A 448 6.53 -0.30 3.38
C LEU A 448 6.43 -0.30 1.85
N SER A 449 7.23 0.51 1.16
CA SER A 449 7.21 0.58 -0.32
C SER A 449 8.28 -0.28 -1.00
N THR A 450 9.43 -0.51 -0.37
CA THR A 450 10.62 -1.00 -1.10
C THR A 450 10.89 -2.49 -0.99
N ASN A 451 10.36 -3.19 0.02
CA ASN A 451 10.69 -4.59 0.24
C ASN A 451 9.43 -5.40 0.58
N TYR A 452 9.24 -6.55 -0.07
CA TYR A 452 8.15 -7.50 0.23
C TYR A 452 8.75 -8.76 0.86
N ARG A 453 8.06 -9.39 1.83
CA ARG A 453 8.56 -10.62 2.46
C ARG A 453 8.24 -11.85 1.63
N ASN A 454 7.03 -11.90 1.09
CA ASN A 454 6.50 -13.02 0.31
C ASN A 454 5.97 -12.55 -1.04
N SER A 455 6.06 -13.41 -2.06
CA SER A 455 5.55 -13.13 -3.41
C SER A 455 4.04 -12.81 -3.41
N SER A 456 3.28 -13.46 -2.54
CA SER A 456 1.86 -13.16 -2.33
C SER A 456 1.61 -11.77 -1.76
N GLU A 457 2.49 -11.24 -0.91
CA GLU A 457 2.38 -9.89 -0.36
C GLU A 457 2.54 -8.84 -1.46
N PHE A 458 3.56 -9.02 -2.30
CA PHE A 458 3.81 -8.20 -3.48
C PHE A 458 2.59 -8.16 -4.39
N LEU A 459 2.12 -9.33 -4.86
CA LEU A 459 1.04 -9.37 -5.83
C LEU A 459 -0.32 -8.96 -5.23
N ALA A 460 -0.53 -9.18 -3.92
CA ALA A 460 -1.71 -8.70 -3.22
C ALA A 460 -1.75 -7.18 -3.15
N LEU A 461 -0.72 -6.52 -2.63
CA LEU A 461 -0.70 -5.06 -2.48
C LEU A 461 -0.68 -4.34 -3.84
N TYR A 462 0.17 -4.82 -4.74
CA TYR A 462 0.32 -4.23 -6.08
C TYR A 462 -0.92 -4.44 -6.95
N GLY A 463 -1.49 -5.65 -6.91
CA GLY A 463 -2.73 -5.98 -7.60
C GLY A 463 -3.93 -5.25 -7.02
N LEU A 464 -4.03 -5.13 -5.69
CA LEU A 464 -5.11 -4.40 -5.01
C LEU A 464 -5.21 -2.95 -5.49
N LEU A 465 -4.10 -2.22 -5.54
CA LEU A 465 -4.08 -0.82 -5.97
C LEU A 465 -4.44 -0.67 -7.45
N ASN A 466 -3.91 -1.54 -8.31
CA ASN A 466 -4.24 -1.56 -9.74
C ASN A 466 -5.74 -1.86 -9.98
N PHE A 467 -6.25 -2.96 -9.41
CA PHE A 467 -7.65 -3.34 -9.57
C PHE A 467 -8.59 -2.30 -8.95
N TYR A 468 -8.23 -1.67 -7.83
CA TYR A 468 -9.00 -0.59 -7.23
C TYR A 468 -9.19 0.58 -8.20
N ILE A 469 -8.11 1.07 -8.81
CA ILE A 469 -8.18 2.17 -9.78
C ILE A 469 -8.93 1.75 -11.04
N TYR A 470 -8.80 0.50 -11.51
CA TYR A 470 -9.59 0.01 -12.66
C TYR A 470 -11.08 0.00 -12.38
N THR A 471 -11.48 -0.53 -11.23
CA THR A 471 -12.88 -0.55 -10.81
C THR A 471 -13.42 0.87 -10.68
N MET A 472 -12.64 1.79 -10.11
CA MET A 472 -13.01 3.20 -9.98
C MET A 472 -13.11 3.90 -11.35
N ALA A 473 -12.17 3.65 -12.27
CA ALA A 473 -12.19 4.21 -13.61
C ALA A 473 -13.40 3.72 -14.41
N TYR A 474 -13.76 2.43 -14.27
CA TYR A 474 -14.94 1.87 -14.90
C TYR A 474 -16.23 2.48 -14.35
N VAL A 475 -16.38 2.58 -13.03
CA VAL A 475 -17.60 3.07 -12.38
C VAL A 475 -17.79 4.58 -12.57
N TYR A 476 -16.71 5.36 -12.62
CA TYR A 476 -16.75 6.81 -12.84
C TYR A 476 -16.72 7.24 -14.31
N SER A 477 -16.61 6.28 -15.24
CA SER A 477 -16.79 6.53 -16.67
C SER A 477 -18.20 7.05 -16.97
N PRO A 478 -18.39 7.86 -18.04
CA PRO A 478 -19.70 8.40 -18.39
C PRO A 478 -20.65 7.30 -18.90
N THR A 479 -21.96 7.48 -18.72
CA THR A 479 -22.98 6.60 -19.31
C THR A 479 -23.09 6.80 -20.82
N ASN A 480 -23.62 5.81 -21.55
CA ASN A 480 -23.86 5.93 -22.98
C ASN A 480 -24.89 7.02 -23.34
N ASN A 481 -25.83 7.31 -22.43
CA ASN A 481 -26.90 8.30 -22.61
C ASN A 481 -26.56 9.70 -22.08
N ALA A 482 -25.40 9.88 -21.42
CA ALA A 482 -25.02 11.15 -20.81
C ALA A 482 -24.92 12.32 -21.81
N VAL A 483 -24.73 12.08 -23.11
CA VAL A 483 -24.75 13.13 -24.14
C VAL A 483 -26.17 13.67 -24.35
N LEU A 484 -27.17 12.79 -24.41
CA LEU A 484 -28.56 13.14 -24.67
C LEU A 484 -29.14 13.91 -23.48
N GLU A 485 -28.94 13.39 -22.27
CA GLU A 485 -29.39 14.04 -21.03
C GLU A 485 -28.70 15.39 -20.79
N HIS A 486 -27.39 15.49 -21.04
CA HIS A 486 -26.67 16.76 -20.90
C HIS A 486 -27.16 17.81 -21.91
N SER A 487 -27.53 17.43 -23.14
CA SER A 487 -28.14 18.37 -24.10
C SER A 487 -29.53 18.82 -23.64
N VAL A 488 -30.37 17.90 -23.17
CA VAL A 488 -31.74 18.21 -22.73
C VAL A 488 -31.74 19.08 -21.47
N MET A 489 -30.84 18.82 -20.52
CA MET A 489 -30.74 19.53 -19.24
C MET A 489 -30.10 20.92 -19.37
N LYS A 490 -29.28 21.14 -20.41
CA LYS A 490 -28.68 22.44 -20.72
C LYS A 490 -29.68 23.40 -21.37
N ASP A 491 -30.62 22.86 -22.15
CA ASP A 491 -31.46 23.67 -23.04
C ASP A 491 -32.84 24.01 -22.48
N ASN A 492 -33.34 23.33 -21.43
CA ASN A 492 -34.62 23.72 -20.80
C ASN A 492 -34.75 23.33 -19.30
N PRO A 493 -34.62 24.28 -18.35
CA PRO A 493 -34.73 24.00 -16.91
C PRO A 493 -36.15 23.57 -16.47
N ALA A 494 -37.17 23.78 -17.30
CA ALA A 494 -38.53 23.29 -17.03
C ALA A 494 -38.68 21.78 -17.25
N PHE A 495 -37.82 21.16 -18.06
CA PHE A 495 -37.87 19.71 -18.33
C PHE A 495 -37.26 18.87 -17.20
N SER A 496 -36.39 19.43 -16.36
CA SER A 496 -35.90 18.70 -15.17
C SER A 496 -37.01 18.51 -14.12
N MET A 497 -37.93 19.47 -13.98
CA MET A 497 -39.07 19.34 -13.06
C MET A 497 -40.19 18.42 -13.58
N VAL A 498 -40.25 18.16 -14.89
CA VAL A 498 -41.27 17.27 -15.49
C VAL A 498 -40.79 15.82 -15.52
N ASN A 499 -39.48 15.57 -15.67
CA ASN A 499 -38.95 14.20 -15.58
C ASN A 499 -38.87 13.69 -14.13
N ASP A 500 -38.93 14.58 -13.14
CA ASP A 500 -39.00 14.26 -11.71
C ASP A 500 -40.35 13.64 -11.27
N SER A 501 -41.40 13.69 -12.11
CA SER A 501 -42.67 13.02 -11.80
C SER A 501 -42.72 11.55 -12.21
N ASP A 502 -41.88 11.13 -13.17
CA ASP A 502 -42.03 9.86 -13.89
C ASP A 502 -40.76 8.96 -13.86
N GLU A 503 -39.65 9.38 -13.24
CA GLU A 503 -38.53 8.46 -12.99
C GLU A 503 -38.84 7.55 -11.78
N ASP A 504 -39.33 6.35 -12.09
CA ASP A 504 -39.39 5.22 -11.16
C ASP A 504 -38.01 5.00 -10.51
N VAL A 505 -37.90 5.43 -9.26
CA VAL A 505 -36.75 5.18 -8.41
C VAL A 505 -36.59 3.67 -8.24
N VAL A 506 -35.70 3.04 -9.02
CA VAL A 506 -35.36 1.59 -8.94
C VAL A 506 -34.80 1.17 -7.56
N TYR A 507 -34.58 2.14 -6.66
CA TYR A 507 -34.21 1.96 -5.26
C TYR A 507 -35.17 2.63 -4.27
N GLY A 508 -36.47 2.71 -4.60
CA GLY A 508 -37.51 2.83 -3.60
C GLY A 508 -37.68 1.48 -2.92
N SER A 509 -37.50 1.42 -1.60
CA SER A 509 -38.03 0.29 -0.83
C SER A 509 -39.55 0.36 -0.95
N ASP A 510 -40.17 -0.68 -1.49
CA ASP A 510 -41.61 -0.92 -1.35
C ASP A 510 -41.89 -1.04 0.14
N ASP A 511 -42.25 0.08 0.77
CA ASP A 511 -42.84 0.09 2.10
C ASP A 511 -44.31 0.48 1.91
N ASP A 512 -45.15 -0.55 1.96
CA ASP A 512 -46.60 -0.49 1.95
C ASP A 512 -47.07 0.44 3.08
N GLY A 513 -47.49 1.66 2.74
CA GLY A 513 -47.97 2.58 3.76
C GLY A 513 -48.52 3.94 3.34
N ARG A 514 -48.65 4.26 2.05
CA ARG A 514 -49.24 5.53 1.62
C ARG A 514 -50.56 5.32 0.89
N LYS A 515 -51.65 5.39 1.65
CA LYS A 515 -53.00 5.61 1.12
C LYS A 515 -53.01 6.93 0.32
N PRO A 516 -53.55 6.97 -0.90
CA PRO A 516 -53.68 8.22 -1.64
C PRO A 516 -54.72 9.11 -0.96
N LEU A 517 -54.38 10.38 -0.75
CA LEU A 517 -55.33 11.43 -0.42
C LEU A 517 -56.20 11.68 -1.65
N THR A 518 -57.41 11.13 -1.66
CA THR A 518 -58.46 11.50 -2.59
C THR A 518 -58.86 12.96 -2.35
N ILE A 519 -58.47 13.83 -3.26
CA ILE A 519 -59.06 15.17 -3.40
C ILE A 519 -60.45 14.97 -4.01
N ASN A 520 -61.48 15.04 -3.17
CA ASN A 520 -62.87 15.12 -3.63
C ASN A 520 -63.11 16.51 -4.24
N LEU A 521 -63.01 16.61 -5.56
CA LEU A 521 -63.67 17.66 -6.33
C LEU A 521 -65.14 17.27 -6.50
N THR A 522 -65.98 17.62 -5.55
CA THR A 522 -67.44 17.66 -5.76
C THR A 522 -67.84 19.09 -6.02
N SER A 523 -68.17 19.38 -7.29
CA SER A 523 -68.92 20.56 -7.70
C SER A 523 -70.23 20.64 -6.93
N LYS A 524 -70.58 21.83 -6.45
CA LYS A 524 -71.91 22.10 -5.88
C LYS A 524 -72.36 23.50 -6.28
N ASP A 525 -72.80 23.60 -7.53
CA ASP A 525 -73.90 24.45 -7.99
C ASP A 525 -75.10 23.46 -8.10
N ASP A 526 -76.36 23.70 -7.74
CA ASP A 526 -77.16 24.91 -7.58
C ASP A 526 -78.45 24.54 -6.80
N ASP A 527 -79.18 25.60 -6.41
CA ASP A 527 -80.65 25.72 -6.20
C ASP A 527 -81.35 25.37 -4.86
N SER A 528 -81.74 26.46 -4.19
CA SER A 528 -83.13 26.97 -4.06
C SER A 528 -84.28 26.06 -3.57
N ASP A 529 -85.01 26.64 -2.60
CA ASP A 529 -86.28 26.28 -1.93
C ASP A 529 -86.29 25.24 -0.78
#